data_AF-A0A554KM01-F1
#
_entry.id   AF-A0A554KM01-F1
#
_cell.length_a   1.000
_cell.length_b   1.000
_cell.length_c   1.000
_cell.angle_alpha   90.00
_cell.angle_beta   90.00
_cell.angle_gamma   90.00
#
_symmetry.space_group_name_H-M   'P 1'
#
loop_
_entity.id
_entity.type
_entity.pdbx_description
1 polymer ?
#
loop_
_entity_poly.entity_id
_entity_poly.type
_entity_poly.pdbx_seq_one_letter_code
_entity_poly.pdbx_strand_id
1 'polypeptide(L)'
;MKKLLAVFGAVAIALVGASMFAAFEAHVVNVTARIENALGVSTGAINFGTVFPQEHLNKPLDVQLSDSFMREDRVDDVEYFIRQKPKCAITSQNGTVADLANTATGHVIPTLDDPLTLEVDESKGGTAYTIDCGPTPRELTTGESWGVLPSLCEYISKEEDGTPGEGNDETMPSFHTPWTVSGGQVNWNDTDGRLAKSEQDIVDNWNIDLAVPCFGGNCAQDWADFVADINPNAGDPNQWTQPLANEHMIFGCDLWVEVSGVSEAPIED
;
A
#
# COMPACT_ATOMS: atom_id res chain seq x y z
N MET A 1 28.57 14.22 67.23
CA MET A 1 27.55 13.28 67.77
C MET A 1 26.38 14.05 68.35
N LYS A 2 25.14 13.56 68.12
CA LYS A 2 23.85 13.97 68.74
C LYS A 2 22.99 15.09 68.11
N LYS A 3 23.18 15.45 66.84
CA LYS A 3 22.14 16.18 66.06
C LYS A 3 21.94 15.68 64.62
N LEU A 4 22.28 14.40 64.39
CA LEU A 4 22.24 13.74 63.06
C LEU A 4 21.29 12.53 63.00
N LEU A 5 20.37 12.33 63.96
CA LEU A 5 19.63 11.06 64.10
C LEU A 5 18.11 11.16 64.36
N ALA A 6 17.51 12.35 64.32
CA ALA A 6 16.06 12.50 64.63
C ALA A 6 15.21 13.15 63.54
N VAL A 7 15.80 13.63 62.43
CA VAL A 7 15.04 14.16 61.28
C VAL A 7 14.93 13.14 60.14
N PHE A 8 15.72 12.06 60.21
CA PHE A 8 15.64 10.91 59.29
C PHE A 8 14.49 9.92 59.60
N GLY A 9 13.63 10.21 60.58
CA GLY A 9 12.61 9.25 61.07
C GLY A 9 11.14 9.53 60.69
N ALA A 10 10.80 10.72 60.17
CA ALA A 10 9.40 11.12 59.95
C ALA A 10 9.00 11.32 58.48
N VAL A 11 9.95 11.19 57.54
CA VAL A 11 9.67 11.22 56.08
C VAL A 11 9.65 9.79 55.49
N ALA A 12 9.96 8.78 56.31
CA ALA A 12 9.98 7.36 55.93
C ALA A 12 8.61 6.65 56.02
N ILE A 13 7.52 7.37 56.28
CA ILE A 13 6.14 6.83 56.30
C ILE A 13 5.23 7.70 55.42
N ALA A 14 5.63 7.86 54.16
CA ALA A 14 4.74 8.26 53.07
C ALA A 14 4.82 7.22 51.94
N LEU A 15 4.83 5.94 52.36
CA LEU A 15 4.99 4.77 51.50
C LEU A 15 3.71 3.94 51.36
N VAL A 16 2.55 4.35 51.88
CA VAL A 16 1.33 3.52 51.78
C VAL A 16 0.10 4.42 51.67
N GLY A 17 -0.21 4.87 50.45
CA GLY A 17 -1.35 5.76 50.25
C GLY A 17 -1.67 6.05 48.79
N ALA A 18 -1.84 4.99 48.00
CA ALA A 18 -2.66 4.94 46.78
C ALA A 18 -2.58 6.12 45.79
N SER A 19 -1.80 5.91 44.73
CA SER A 19 -2.24 6.24 43.38
C SER A 19 -1.71 5.18 42.42
N MET A 20 -2.59 4.21 42.13
CA MET A 20 -2.59 3.46 40.86
C MET A 20 -2.77 4.45 39.69
N PHE A 21 -2.50 4.00 38.46
CA PHE A 21 -2.44 4.69 37.15
C PHE A 21 -1.05 5.19 36.77
N ALA A 22 -0.46 4.91 35.62
CA ALA A 22 -0.64 3.91 34.55
C ALA A 22 0.71 3.88 33.81
N ALA A 23 1.01 2.79 33.11
CA ALA A 23 2.17 2.75 32.21
C ALA A 23 2.03 3.83 31.13
N PHE A 24 3.14 4.49 30.78
CA PHE A 24 3.21 5.31 29.58
C PHE A 24 4.15 4.65 28.58
N GLU A 25 3.53 4.09 27.55
CA GLU A 25 4.14 3.65 26.31
C GLU A 25 4.28 4.90 25.44
N ALA A 26 5.52 5.36 25.23
CA ALA A 26 5.78 6.50 24.36
C ALA A 26 5.96 6.00 22.93
N HIS A 27 4.88 5.97 22.15
CA HIS A 27 4.98 5.95 20.70
C HIS A 27 5.37 7.35 20.22
N VAL A 28 6.61 7.50 19.74
CA VAL A 28 6.94 8.62 18.84
C VAL A 28 6.36 8.24 17.48
N VAL A 29 5.23 8.83 17.13
CA VAL A 29 4.79 8.87 15.74
C VAL A 29 5.41 10.12 15.13
N ASN A 30 6.33 9.91 14.18
CA ASN A 30 6.63 10.92 13.19
C ASN A 30 5.34 11.20 12.43
N VAL A 31 4.69 12.33 12.71
CA VAL A 31 3.63 12.85 11.85
C VAL A 31 4.32 13.68 10.78
N THR A 32 4.36 13.17 9.56
CA THR A 32 4.75 13.95 8.39
C THR A 32 3.79 13.63 7.24
N ALA A 33 2.67 14.35 7.22
CA ALA A 33 1.89 14.75 6.05
C ALA A 33 1.14 16.02 6.51
N ARG A 34 1.32 17.23 5.96
CA ARG A 34 0.98 17.73 4.62
C ARG A 34 -0.46 17.35 4.24
N ILE A 35 -1.40 18.24 4.64
CA ILE A 35 -2.85 18.29 4.37
C ILE A 35 -3.59 16.94 4.56
N GLU A 36 -3.77 16.54 5.82
CA GLU A 36 -4.30 15.21 6.22
C GLU A 36 -5.83 14.99 6.08
N ASN A 37 -6.62 15.85 5.42
CA ASN A 37 -8.08 15.66 5.44
C ASN A 37 -8.81 16.12 4.15
N ALA A 38 -8.27 15.90 2.96
CA ALA A 38 -9.06 16.14 1.75
C ALA A 38 -9.99 14.96 1.41
N LEU A 39 -9.54 13.74 1.66
CA LEU A 39 -10.23 12.50 1.30
C LEU A 39 -10.67 11.68 2.52
N GLY A 40 -11.74 10.91 2.37
CA GLY A 40 -12.11 9.76 3.18
C GLY A 40 -12.00 8.51 2.31
N VAL A 41 -11.24 7.52 2.79
CA VAL A 41 -11.01 6.25 2.07
C VAL A 41 -11.25 5.10 3.03
N SER A 42 -11.88 4.02 2.56
CA SER A 42 -12.01 2.80 3.35
C SER A 42 -10.63 2.15 3.58
N THR A 43 -10.20 2.05 4.84
CA THR A 43 -8.91 1.45 5.20
C THR A 43 -9.01 -0.07 5.48
N GLY A 44 -10.14 -0.68 5.16
CA GLY A 44 -10.36 -2.11 5.36
C GLY A 44 -9.51 -2.94 4.38
N ALA A 45 -8.97 -4.07 4.83
CA ALA A 45 -8.25 -4.97 3.94
C ALA A 45 -9.21 -5.57 2.89
N ILE A 46 -8.87 -5.44 1.61
CA ILE A 46 -9.55 -6.12 0.52
C ILE A 46 -9.04 -7.56 0.47
N ASN A 47 -9.94 -8.53 0.72
CA ASN A 47 -9.60 -9.95 0.72
C ASN A 47 -10.34 -10.68 -0.41
N PHE A 48 -9.57 -11.26 -1.32
CA PHE A 48 -10.06 -12.08 -2.42
C PHE A 48 -10.26 -13.56 -2.04
N GLY A 49 -9.73 -14.00 -0.89
CA GLY A 49 -9.87 -15.37 -0.40
C GLY A 49 -9.03 -16.37 -1.20
N THR A 50 -9.55 -17.58 -1.35
CA THR A 50 -8.97 -18.60 -2.23
C THR A 50 -9.51 -18.39 -3.64
N VAL A 51 -8.61 -18.24 -4.60
CA VAL A 51 -8.92 -17.90 -5.98
C VAL A 51 -8.34 -18.97 -6.92
N PHE A 52 -8.94 -19.13 -8.09
CA PHE A 52 -8.48 -20.06 -9.13
C PHE A 52 -7.86 -19.32 -10.31
N PRO A 53 -6.88 -19.91 -11.03
CA PRO A 53 -6.30 -19.27 -12.23
C PRO A 53 -7.39 -18.84 -13.23
N GLN A 54 -7.22 -17.67 -13.83
CA GLN A 54 -8.18 -17.06 -14.76
C GLN A 54 -9.56 -16.72 -14.14
N GLU A 55 -9.67 -16.68 -12.81
CA GLU A 55 -10.83 -16.11 -12.12
C GLU A 55 -10.73 -14.57 -12.09
N HIS A 56 -11.90 -13.91 -12.06
CA HIS A 56 -12.06 -12.48 -11.82
C HIS A 56 -12.86 -12.28 -10.53
N LEU A 57 -12.40 -11.37 -9.68
CA LEU A 57 -13.03 -11.07 -8.41
C LEU A 57 -13.07 -9.55 -8.19
N ASN A 58 -14.27 -8.98 -8.27
CA ASN A 58 -14.49 -7.55 -8.08
C ASN A 58 -14.69 -7.18 -6.60
N LYS A 59 -14.03 -6.12 -6.14
CA LYS A 59 -14.18 -5.54 -4.80
C LYS A 59 -14.27 -4.02 -4.89
N PRO A 60 -15.25 -3.38 -4.22
CA PRO A 60 -15.37 -1.93 -4.24
C PRO A 60 -14.30 -1.26 -3.36
N LEU A 61 -13.82 -0.11 -3.81
CA LEU A 61 -13.01 0.83 -3.03
C LEU A 61 -13.58 2.24 -3.20
N ASP A 62 -14.14 2.77 -2.12
CA ASP A 62 -14.74 4.12 -2.14
C ASP A 62 -13.66 5.15 -1.77
N VAL A 63 -13.46 6.14 -2.64
CA VAL A 63 -12.66 7.34 -2.37
C VAL A 63 -13.60 8.53 -2.44
N GLN A 64 -13.74 9.26 -1.34
CA GLN A 64 -14.69 10.38 -1.27
C GLN A 64 -14.05 11.62 -0.66
N LEU A 65 -14.66 12.77 -0.88
CA LEU A 65 -14.27 13.98 -0.15
C LEU A 65 -14.53 13.79 1.35
N SER A 66 -13.59 14.25 2.17
CA SER A 66 -13.75 14.20 3.62
C SER A 66 -14.82 15.20 4.08
N ASP A 67 -15.46 14.93 5.21
CA ASP A 67 -16.41 15.87 5.81
C ASP A 67 -15.80 17.24 6.09
N SER A 68 -14.49 17.31 6.35
CA SER A 68 -13.80 18.59 6.61
C SER A 68 -13.56 19.38 5.33
N PHE A 69 -13.29 18.70 4.21
CA PHE A 69 -13.16 19.31 2.90
C PHE A 69 -14.51 19.82 2.39
N MET A 70 -15.56 19.01 2.58
CA MET A 70 -16.93 19.37 2.23
C MET A 70 -17.45 20.61 2.98
N ARG A 71 -16.94 20.89 4.18
CA ARG A 71 -17.32 22.05 5.00
C ARG A 71 -16.50 23.31 4.72
N GLU A 72 -15.44 23.22 3.93
CA GLU A 72 -14.58 24.35 3.62
C GLU A 72 -15.01 25.00 2.30
N ASP A 73 -15.54 26.23 2.36
CA ASP A 73 -16.06 26.92 1.17
C ASP A 73 -14.96 27.38 0.20
N ARG A 74 -13.71 27.53 0.66
CA ARG A 74 -12.62 28.08 -0.18
C ARG A 74 -12.02 27.10 -1.18
N VAL A 75 -12.18 25.79 -0.98
CA VAL A 75 -11.60 24.74 -1.84
C VAL A 75 -12.67 24.16 -2.75
N ASP A 76 -12.31 23.55 -3.86
CA ASP A 76 -13.28 22.92 -4.78
C ASP A 76 -12.88 21.51 -5.17
N ASP A 77 -11.69 21.37 -5.78
CA ASP A 77 -11.24 20.11 -6.36
C ASP A 77 -10.17 19.45 -5.51
N VAL A 78 -10.14 18.12 -5.55
CA VAL A 78 -9.08 17.27 -5.04
C VAL A 78 -8.61 16.37 -6.17
N GLU A 79 -7.35 16.51 -6.54
CA GLU A 79 -6.66 15.53 -7.39
C GLU A 79 -5.96 14.53 -6.48
N TYR A 80 -6.03 13.26 -6.83
CA TYR A 80 -5.38 12.19 -6.09
C TYR A 80 -4.93 11.07 -7.02
N PHE A 81 -4.17 10.13 -6.48
CA PHE A 81 -3.77 8.94 -7.20
C PHE A 81 -3.88 7.68 -6.35
N ILE A 82 -4.11 6.54 -7.00
CA ILE A 82 -4.05 5.20 -6.43
C ILE A 82 -2.79 4.49 -6.90
N ARG A 83 -1.82 4.39 -5.98
CA ARG A 83 -0.54 3.73 -6.20
C ARG A 83 -0.56 2.30 -5.65
N GLN A 84 -0.02 1.37 -6.40
CA GLN A 84 0.20 0.01 -5.92
C GLN A 84 1.61 -0.15 -5.37
N LYS A 85 1.73 -0.58 -4.11
CA LYS A 85 3.01 -0.74 -3.41
C LYS A 85 3.18 -2.18 -2.91
N PRO A 86 4.42 -2.69 -2.82
CA PRO A 86 4.67 -3.99 -2.23
C PRO A 86 4.11 -4.09 -0.81
N LYS A 87 3.60 -5.26 -0.45
CA LYS A 87 3.14 -5.55 0.92
C LYS A 87 4.15 -6.42 1.64
N CYS A 88 4.50 -6.05 2.86
CA CYS A 88 5.34 -6.84 3.76
C CYS A 88 4.51 -7.41 4.90
N ALA A 89 4.79 -8.64 5.30
CA ALA A 89 4.13 -9.31 6.40
C ALA A 89 5.07 -10.29 7.10
N ILE A 90 4.73 -10.64 8.34
CA ILE A 90 5.32 -11.82 8.97
C ILE A 90 4.63 -13.04 8.37
N THR A 91 5.42 -13.96 7.83
CA THR A 91 4.91 -15.23 7.28
C THR A 91 5.42 -16.42 8.05
N SER A 92 4.68 -17.51 8.05
CA SER A 92 5.08 -18.81 8.60
C SER A 92 4.67 -19.93 7.65
N GLN A 93 5.08 -21.16 7.97
CA GLN A 93 4.75 -22.34 7.16
C GLN A 93 5.12 -22.15 5.67
N ASN A 94 6.34 -21.66 5.43
CA ASN A 94 6.87 -21.36 4.10
C ASN A 94 6.00 -20.38 3.29
N GLY A 95 5.39 -19.39 3.94
CA GLY A 95 4.64 -18.33 3.26
C GLY A 95 3.14 -18.62 3.09
N THR A 96 2.64 -19.78 3.53
CA THR A 96 1.21 -20.15 3.41
C THR A 96 0.33 -19.50 4.47
N VAL A 97 0.93 -18.92 5.52
CA VAL A 97 0.23 -18.20 6.59
C VAL A 97 0.90 -16.84 6.79
N ALA A 98 0.11 -15.77 6.84
CA ALA A 98 0.59 -14.42 7.09
C ALA A 98 -0.10 -13.79 8.32
N ASP A 99 0.67 -13.07 9.13
CA ASP A 99 0.16 -12.25 10.22
C ASP A 99 -0.33 -10.90 9.66
N LEU A 100 -1.58 -10.87 9.22
CA LEU A 100 -2.19 -9.69 8.61
C LEU A 100 -2.44 -8.54 9.61
N ALA A 101 -2.28 -8.79 10.92
CA ALA A 101 -2.35 -7.74 11.93
C ALA A 101 -1.05 -6.93 12.02
N ASN A 102 0.08 -7.51 11.60
CA ASN A 102 1.40 -6.90 11.67
C ASN A 102 2.01 -6.81 10.25
N THR A 103 1.45 -5.93 9.43
CA THR A 103 1.90 -5.69 8.05
C THR A 103 2.55 -4.31 7.92
N ALA A 104 3.37 -4.14 6.89
CA ALA A 104 3.96 -2.85 6.52
C ALA A 104 3.95 -2.69 5.01
N THR A 105 3.93 -1.45 4.55
CA THR A 105 4.14 -1.13 3.14
C THR A 105 5.61 -1.20 2.80
N GLY A 106 5.97 -2.02 1.82
CA GLY A 106 7.32 -2.11 1.29
C GLY A 106 7.70 -0.84 0.53
N HIS A 107 8.93 -0.38 0.76
CA HIS A 107 9.50 0.75 0.06
C HIS A 107 10.43 0.28 -1.05
N VAL A 108 10.12 0.66 -2.28
CA VAL A 108 11.00 0.42 -3.43
C VAL A 108 12.17 1.39 -3.34
N ILE A 109 13.37 0.85 -3.16
CA ILE A 109 14.62 1.61 -3.08
C ILE A 109 15.45 1.29 -4.31
N PRO A 110 15.64 2.24 -5.24
CA PRO A 110 16.57 2.10 -6.35
C PRO A 110 17.97 1.76 -5.83
N THR A 111 18.58 0.73 -6.38
CA THR A 111 19.95 0.31 -6.04
C THR A 111 20.90 0.60 -7.18
N LEU A 112 22.17 0.85 -6.83
CA LEU A 112 23.22 1.11 -7.81
C LEU A 112 23.83 -0.17 -8.40
N ASP A 113 23.54 -1.34 -7.81
CA ASP A 113 23.96 -2.66 -8.27
C ASP A 113 22.90 -3.70 -7.89
N ASP A 114 22.30 -4.39 -8.86
CA ASP A 114 21.57 -5.64 -8.65
C ASP A 114 22.59 -6.77 -8.36
N PRO A 115 22.49 -7.45 -7.19
CA PRO A 115 23.37 -8.57 -6.88
C PRO A 115 23.24 -9.76 -7.86
N LEU A 116 22.21 -9.78 -8.71
CA LEU A 116 21.98 -10.78 -9.75
C LEU A 116 22.54 -10.38 -11.13
N THR A 117 22.91 -9.11 -11.36
CA THR A 117 23.49 -8.63 -12.63
C THR A 117 24.92 -8.10 -12.42
N LEU A 118 25.76 -8.90 -11.75
CA LEU A 118 27.16 -8.59 -11.38
C LEU A 118 28.08 -8.09 -12.53
N GLU A 119 27.64 -8.13 -13.79
CA GLU A 119 28.37 -7.67 -14.97
C GLU A 119 27.87 -6.33 -15.55
N VAL A 120 26.80 -5.73 -15.01
CA VAL A 120 26.24 -4.46 -15.49
C VAL A 120 26.64 -3.34 -14.53
N ASP A 121 27.42 -2.37 -14.99
CA ASP A 121 27.72 -1.13 -14.25
C ASP A 121 26.46 -0.26 -14.19
N GLU A 122 25.65 -0.48 -13.17
CA GLU A 122 24.38 0.19 -12.93
C GLU A 122 24.54 1.57 -12.26
N SER A 123 25.79 1.99 -11.97
CA SER A 123 26.14 3.27 -11.36
C SER A 123 25.77 4.52 -12.20
N LYS A 124 25.21 4.32 -13.40
CA LYS A 124 24.76 5.36 -14.33
C LYS A 124 23.28 5.26 -14.71
N GLY A 125 22.45 4.73 -13.80
CA GLY A 125 20.99 4.71 -13.96
C GLY A 125 20.40 3.33 -14.19
N GLY A 126 20.91 2.32 -13.47
CA GLY A 126 20.36 0.97 -13.47
C GLY A 126 18.87 0.89 -13.14
N THR A 127 18.27 -0.24 -13.51
CA THR A 127 16.85 -0.59 -13.28
C THR A 127 16.63 -1.38 -11.97
N ALA A 128 17.71 -1.63 -11.24
CA ALA A 128 17.70 -2.44 -10.03
C ALA A 128 17.04 -1.73 -8.86
N TYR A 129 16.35 -2.52 -8.04
CA TYR A 129 15.78 -2.05 -6.79
C TYR A 129 15.74 -3.15 -5.75
N THR A 130 15.62 -2.73 -4.51
CA THR A 130 15.28 -3.60 -3.38
C THR A 130 13.98 -3.13 -2.75
N ILE A 131 13.30 -4.03 -2.05
CA ILE A 131 12.09 -3.69 -1.28
C ILE A 131 12.48 -3.70 0.18
N ASP A 132 12.44 -2.52 0.80
CA ASP A 132 12.66 -2.36 2.23
C ASP A 132 11.33 -2.47 2.98
N CYS A 133 11.20 -3.50 3.81
CA CYS A 133 10.05 -3.70 4.67
C CYS A 133 10.17 -2.94 6.01
N GLY A 134 11.29 -2.27 6.26
CA GLY A 134 11.57 -1.64 7.54
C GLY A 134 11.78 -2.66 8.68
N PRO A 135 11.78 -2.20 9.94
CA PRO A 135 12.01 -3.07 11.09
C PRO A 135 10.87 -4.08 11.25
N THR A 136 11.20 -5.26 11.76
CA THR A 136 10.22 -6.28 12.15
C THR A 136 9.22 -5.68 13.16
N PRO A 137 7.89 -5.77 12.92
CA PRO A 137 6.90 -5.12 13.77
C PRO A 137 6.79 -5.76 15.17
N ARG A 138 7.25 -7.01 15.31
CA ARG A 138 7.37 -7.73 16.58
C ARG A 138 8.49 -8.75 16.51
N GLU A 139 8.87 -9.29 17.66
CA GLU A 139 9.78 -10.44 17.75
C GLU A 139 9.22 -11.64 16.98
N LEU A 140 10.06 -12.25 16.16
CA LEU A 140 9.71 -13.44 15.38
C LEU A 140 9.80 -14.69 16.25
N THR A 141 8.84 -15.58 16.09
CA THR A 141 8.85 -16.91 16.67
C THR A 141 9.49 -17.93 15.73
N THR A 142 9.83 -19.11 16.24
CA THR A 142 10.47 -20.16 15.42
C THR A 142 9.62 -20.54 14.22
N GLY A 143 10.19 -20.40 13.02
CA GLY A 143 9.52 -20.72 11.75
C GLY A 143 8.79 -19.53 11.11
N GLU A 144 8.87 -18.35 11.72
CA GLU A 144 8.42 -17.10 11.11
C GLU A 144 9.55 -16.38 10.37
N SER A 145 9.18 -15.64 9.33
CA SER A 145 10.05 -14.73 8.59
C SER A 145 9.35 -13.40 8.36
N TRP A 146 10.12 -12.30 8.34
CA TRP A 146 9.65 -10.97 7.95
C TRP A 146 10.20 -10.64 6.58
N GLY A 147 9.32 -10.20 5.68
CA GLY A 147 9.73 -9.83 4.34
C GLY A 147 8.56 -9.46 3.44
N VAL A 148 8.89 -9.22 2.18
CA VAL A 148 7.93 -8.91 1.13
C VAL A 148 7.13 -10.16 0.77
N LEU A 149 5.82 -9.99 0.59
CA LEU A 149 4.96 -11.03 0.04
C LEU A 149 5.15 -11.14 -1.48
N PRO A 150 4.93 -12.31 -2.09
CA PRO A 150 4.70 -12.41 -3.53
C PRO A 150 3.73 -11.32 -4.00
N SER A 151 4.13 -10.57 -5.03
CA SER A 151 3.41 -9.38 -5.45
C SER A 151 2.07 -9.74 -6.09
N LEU A 152 1.02 -9.06 -5.61
CA LEU A 152 -0.30 -9.07 -6.24
C LEU A 152 -0.51 -7.86 -7.16
N CYS A 153 0.39 -6.87 -7.11
CA CYS A 153 0.16 -5.55 -7.68
C CYS A 153 0.00 -5.56 -9.20
N GLU A 154 0.73 -6.42 -9.90
CA GLU A 154 0.69 -6.58 -11.36
C GLU A 154 -0.65 -7.15 -11.84
N TYR A 155 -1.43 -7.75 -10.95
CA TYR A 155 -2.65 -8.50 -11.29
C TYR A 155 -3.93 -7.79 -10.85
N ILE A 156 -3.80 -6.70 -10.09
CA ILE A 156 -4.92 -5.90 -9.62
C ILE A 156 -5.20 -4.80 -10.64
N SER A 157 -6.40 -4.80 -11.21
CA SER A 157 -6.90 -3.67 -11.98
C SER A 157 -7.55 -2.63 -11.07
N LYS A 158 -7.68 -1.41 -11.60
CA LYS A 158 -8.43 -0.31 -11.00
C LYS A 158 -9.29 0.28 -12.12
N GLU A 159 -10.60 0.11 -12.02
CA GLU A 159 -11.56 0.62 -13.01
C GLU A 159 -12.37 1.77 -12.40
N GLU A 160 -12.48 2.87 -13.14
CA GLU A 160 -13.34 4.01 -12.79
C GLU A 160 -14.82 3.62 -12.83
N ASP A 161 -15.67 4.39 -12.16
CA ASP A 161 -17.13 4.19 -12.20
C ASP A 161 -17.84 4.96 -13.33
N GLY A 162 -17.08 5.76 -14.08
CA GLY A 162 -17.55 6.56 -15.21
C GLY A 162 -18.36 7.80 -14.80
N THR A 163 -18.23 8.28 -13.56
CA THR A 163 -18.91 9.46 -13.03
C THR A 163 -17.88 10.50 -12.58
N PRO A 164 -18.02 11.81 -12.91
CA PRO A 164 -19.01 12.48 -13.74
C PRO A 164 -18.62 12.44 -15.24
N GLY A 165 -18.56 11.25 -15.83
CA GLY A 165 -18.34 11.04 -17.27
C GLY A 165 -16.88 10.70 -17.63
N GLU A 166 -16.68 10.19 -18.84
CA GLU A 166 -15.38 9.68 -19.30
C GLU A 166 -14.27 10.73 -19.18
N GLY A 167 -13.15 10.33 -18.56
CA GLY A 167 -11.93 11.11 -18.45
C GLY A 167 -11.82 11.98 -17.19
N ASN A 168 -12.71 11.80 -16.21
CA ASN A 168 -12.48 12.31 -14.85
C ASN A 168 -11.41 11.50 -14.13
N ASP A 169 -11.50 10.17 -14.25
CA ASP A 169 -10.60 9.22 -13.61
C ASP A 169 -9.91 8.35 -14.65
N GLU A 170 -8.73 7.83 -14.29
CA GLU A 170 -8.03 6.87 -15.13
C GLU A 170 -8.45 5.43 -14.81
N THR A 171 -8.19 4.52 -15.75
CA THR A 171 -8.33 3.08 -15.52
C THR A 171 -6.98 2.39 -15.76
N MET A 172 -6.65 1.43 -14.92
CA MET A 172 -5.46 0.59 -15.04
C MET A 172 -5.89 -0.88 -15.14
N PRO A 173 -5.74 -1.54 -16.29
CA PRO A 173 -6.02 -2.96 -16.39
C PRO A 173 -4.95 -3.78 -15.65
N SER A 174 -5.25 -5.03 -15.32
CA SER A 174 -4.25 -5.98 -14.83
C SER A 174 -3.16 -6.25 -15.88
N PHE A 175 -2.12 -7.00 -15.48
CA PHE A 175 -0.94 -7.32 -16.29
C PHE A 175 -0.16 -6.07 -16.71
N HIS A 176 0.11 -5.21 -15.72
CA HIS A 176 0.91 -4.01 -15.86
C HIS A 176 2.06 -4.03 -14.86
N THR A 177 3.06 -3.19 -15.10
CA THR A 177 4.16 -2.98 -14.15
C THR A 177 3.79 -1.85 -13.18
N PRO A 178 3.74 -2.09 -11.86
CA PRO A 178 3.31 -1.08 -10.87
C PRO A 178 4.31 0.08 -10.68
N TRP A 179 5.58 -0.15 -10.97
CA TRP A 179 6.60 0.89 -11.03
C TRP A 179 7.76 0.48 -11.95
N THR A 180 8.52 1.46 -12.41
CA THR A 180 9.83 1.22 -13.05
C THR A 180 10.90 1.99 -12.29
N VAL A 181 12.13 1.50 -12.33
CA VAL A 181 13.29 2.25 -11.84
C VAL A 181 14.11 2.69 -13.02
N SER A 182 14.34 4.00 -13.12
CA SER A 182 15.23 4.57 -14.13
C SER A 182 15.96 5.78 -13.55
N GLY A 183 17.24 5.92 -13.87
CA GLY A 183 18.05 7.04 -13.38
C GLY A 183 18.15 7.11 -11.84
N GLY A 184 18.02 5.98 -11.14
CA GLY A 184 18.03 5.93 -9.67
C GLY A 184 16.76 6.49 -9.03
N GLN A 185 15.68 6.63 -9.78
CA GLN A 185 14.38 7.09 -9.31
C GLN A 185 13.30 6.04 -9.59
N VAL A 186 12.34 5.94 -8.67
CA VAL A 186 11.14 5.12 -8.86
C VAL A 186 10.11 5.96 -9.61
N ASN A 187 9.71 5.50 -10.78
CA ASN A 187 8.59 6.03 -11.54
C ASN A 187 7.39 5.12 -11.29
N TRP A 188 6.42 5.61 -10.53
CA TRP A 188 5.23 4.86 -10.20
C TRP A 188 4.24 4.89 -11.37
N ASN A 189 3.56 3.77 -11.58
CA ASN A 189 2.46 3.66 -12.53
C ASN A 189 1.15 3.91 -11.77
N ASP A 190 0.97 5.17 -11.40
CA ASP A 190 -0.17 5.64 -10.64
C ASP A 190 -1.44 5.61 -11.48
N THR A 191 -2.60 5.64 -10.82
CA THR A 191 -3.91 5.76 -11.49
C THR A 191 -4.57 6.98 -10.89
N ASP A 192 -4.69 8.02 -11.70
CA ASP A 192 -5.14 9.32 -11.24
C ASP A 192 -6.67 9.35 -11.12
N GLY A 193 -7.15 10.10 -10.14
CA GLY A 193 -8.56 10.40 -9.97
C GLY A 193 -8.79 11.82 -9.47
N ARG A 194 -10.02 12.30 -9.61
CA ARG A 194 -10.39 13.67 -9.27
C ARG A 194 -11.78 13.72 -8.66
N LEU A 195 -11.94 14.51 -7.61
CA LEU A 195 -13.23 14.86 -7.02
C LEU A 195 -13.42 16.38 -7.03
N ALA A 196 -14.61 16.85 -7.40
CA ALA A 196 -14.93 18.28 -7.44
C ALA A 196 -16.34 18.59 -6.92
N LYS A 197 -16.42 19.47 -5.91
CA LYS A 197 -17.71 19.85 -5.31
C LYS A 197 -18.62 20.59 -6.29
N SER A 198 -18.06 21.49 -7.10
CA SER A 198 -18.79 22.25 -8.12
C SER A 198 -19.44 21.37 -9.18
N GLU A 199 -18.88 20.18 -9.43
CA GLU A 199 -19.37 19.19 -10.40
C GLU A 199 -20.29 18.14 -9.75
N GLN A 200 -20.54 18.26 -8.44
CA GLN A 200 -21.26 17.26 -7.63
C GLN A 200 -20.60 15.88 -7.63
N ASP A 201 -19.31 15.85 -7.93
CA ASP A 201 -18.47 14.68 -7.91
C ASP A 201 -17.70 14.64 -6.60
N ILE A 202 -18.23 13.88 -5.66
CA ILE A 202 -17.74 13.87 -4.28
C ILE A 202 -17.34 12.46 -3.81
N VAL A 203 -17.48 11.46 -4.69
CA VAL A 203 -17.19 10.06 -4.42
C VAL A 203 -16.93 9.30 -5.71
N ASP A 204 -15.81 8.60 -5.74
CA ASP A 204 -15.43 7.65 -6.78
C ASP A 204 -15.57 6.23 -6.23
N ASN A 205 -16.29 5.38 -6.97
CA ASN A 205 -16.56 4.00 -6.60
C ASN A 205 -15.70 3.05 -7.43
N TRP A 206 -14.41 2.95 -7.09
CA TRP A 206 -13.46 2.13 -7.82
C TRP A 206 -13.83 0.65 -7.78
N ASN A 207 -13.80 -0.01 -8.95
CA ASN A 207 -13.84 -1.46 -9.03
C ASN A 207 -12.42 -2.03 -9.06
N ILE A 208 -12.05 -2.72 -7.99
CA ILE A 208 -10.76 -3.40 -7.86
C ILE A 208 -10.96 -4.87 -8.24
N ASP A 209 -10.46 -5.26 -9.42
CA ASP A 209 -10.49 -6.66 -9.87
C ASP A 209 -9.12 -7.33 -9.72
N LEU A 210 -9.14 -8.64 -9.49
CA LEU A 210 -7.94 -9.47 -9.50
C LEU A 210 -8.01 -10.46 -10.67
N ALA A 211 -7.15 -10.27 -11.66
CA ALA A 211 -6.92 -11.24 -12.74
C ALA A 211 -5.89 -12.29 -12.29
N VAL A 212 -6.35 -13.48 -11.89
CA VAL A 212 -5.50 -14.45 -11.22
C VAL A 212 -4.46 -15.07 -12.16
N PRO A 213 -3.14 -14.96 -11.87
CA PRO A 213 -2.11 -15.55 -12.69
C PRO A 213 -2.07 -17.08 -12.58
N CYS A 214 -1.57 -17.72 -13.63
CA CYS A 214 -1.09 -19.10 -13.56
C CYS A 214 0.33 -19.18 -12.98
N PHE A 215 0.72 -20.39 -12.54
CA PHE A 215 2.05 -20.66 -11.97
C PHE A 215 2.92 -21.45 -12.95
N GLY A 216 4.03 -20.85 -13.37
CA GLY A 216 5.01 -21.44 -14.28
C GLY A 216 4.38 -21.94 -15.58
N GLY A 217 4.93 -23.02 -16.14
CA GLY A 217 4.42 -23.65 -17.38
C GLY A 217 3.07 -24.36 -17.25
N ASN A 218 2.32 -24.15 -16.15
CA ASN A 218 1.02 -24.78 -15.89
C ASN A 218 -0.16 -23.85 -16.22
N CYS A 219 0.00 -23.00 -17.23
CA CYS A 219 -1.06 -22.12 -17.71
C CYS A 219 -2.03 -22.87 -18.64
N ALA A 220 -3.26 -22.40 -18.71
CA ALA A 220 -4.22 -22.86 -19.71
C ALA A 220 -3.73 -22.52 -21.13
N GLN A 221 -4.23 -23.25 -22.13
CA GLN A 221 -3.78 -23.09 -23.53
C GLN A 221 -4.10 -21.70 -24.10
N ASP A 222 -5.10 -21.02 -23.55
CA ASP A 222 -5.58 -19.70 -23.91
C ASP A 222 -4.96 -18.57 -23.05
N TRP A 223 -3.93 -18.85 -22.25
CA TRP A 223 -3.30 -17.86 -21.37
C TRP A 223 -2.89 -16.57 -22.10
N ALA A 224 -2.34 -16.71 -23.31
CA ALA A 224 -1.95 -15.56 -24.12
C ALA A 224 -3.15 -14.68 -24.51
N ASP A 225 -4.27 -15.32 -24.86
CA ASP A 225 -5.51 -14.64 -25.21
C ASP A 225 -6.11 -13.97 -23.97
N PHE A 226 -6.14 -14.66 -22.81
CA PHE A 226 -6.60 -14.12 -21.54
C PHE A 226 -5.85 -12.83 -21.14
N VAL A 227 -4.51 -12.83 -21.21
CA VAL A 227 -3.71 -11.63 -20.93
C VAL A 227 -4.01 -10.51 -21.93
N ALA A 228 -4.07 -10.82 -23.22
CA ALA A 228 -4.27 -9.83 -24.27
C ALA A 228 -5.69 -9.22 -24.26
N ASP A 229 -6.70 -10.01 -23.88
CA ASP A 229 -8.09 -9.56 -23.76
C ASP A 229 -8.26 -8.57 -22.59
N ILE A 230 -7.54 -8.80 -21.49
CA ILE A 230 -7.56 -7.91 -20.31
C ILE A 230 -6.69 -6.67 -20.52
N ASN A 231 -5.49 -6.85 -21.06
CA ASN A 231 -4.58 -5.76 -21.33
C ASN A 231 -3.85 -5.98 -22.68
N PRO A 232 -4.38 -5.36 -23.76
CA PRO A 232 -3.77 -5.47 -25.10
C PRO A 232 -2.33 -4.95 -25.18
N ASN A 233 -1.91 -4.14 -24.20
CA ASN A 233 -0.57 -3.54 -24.12
C ASN A 233 0.36 -4.27 -23.15
N ALA A 234 -0.05 -5.40 -22.58
CA ALA A 234 0.71 -6.15 -21.58
C ALA A 234 2.04 -6.74 -22.12
N GLY A 235 2.26 -6.78 -23.44
CA GLY A 235 3.47 -7.35 -24.02
C GLY A 235 3.46 -8.88 -24.02
N ASP A 236 4.58 -9.52 -23.66
CA ASP A 236 4.71 -10.99 -23.64
C ASP A 236 3.88 -11.60 -22.49
N PRO A 237 2.88 -12.47 -22.76
CA PRO A 237 2.08 -13.11 -21.72
C PRO A 237 2.88 -13.93 -20.69
N ASN A 238 4.05 -14.45 -21.07
CA ASN A 238 4.87 -15.28 -20.20
C ASN A 238 5.45 -14.51 -19.00
N GLN A 239 5.64 -13.20 -19.13
CA GLN A 239 6.18 -12.37 -18.05
C GLN A 239 5.18 -12.22 -16.88
N TRP A 240 3.90 -12.49 -17.13
CA TRP A 240 2.83 -12.37 -16.14
C TRP A 240 2.53 -13.68 -15.41
N THR A 241 3.33 -14.72 -15.65
CA THR A 241 3.23 -15.98 -14.90
C THR A 241 3.94 -15.89 -13.56
N GLN A 242 3.40 -16.55 -12.54
CA GLN A 242 4.03 -16.61 -11.22
C GLN A 242 5.05 -17.75 -11.14
N PRO A 243 6.17 -17.60 -10.42
CA PRO A 243 7.08 -18.71 -10.13
C PRO A 243 6.35 -19.87 -9.43
N LEU A 244 6.66 -21.11 -9.80
CA LEU A 244 6.05 -22.29 -9.16
C LEU A 244 6.30 -22.36 -7.65
N ALA A 245 7.40 -21.77 -7.16
CA ALA A 245 7.69 -21.69 -5.73
C ALA A 245 6.67 -20.86 -4.94
N ASN A 246 5.92 -19.97 -5.62
CA ASN A 246 4.88 -19.15 -5.01
C ASN A 246 3.53 -19.89 -4.93
N GLU A 247 3.43 -21.09 -5.50
CA GLU A 247 2.22 -21.91 -5.42
C GLU A 247 1.88 -22.17 -3.94
N HIS A 248 0.67 -21.74 -3.52
CA HIS A 248 0.16 -21.75 -2.14
C HIS A 248 0.67 -20.67 -1.18
N MET A 249 1.55 -19.76 -1.59
CA MET A 249 1.95 -18.63 -0.75
C MET A 249 0.83 -17.59 -0.65
N ILE A 250 0.87 -16.78 0.41
CA ILE A 250 0.01 -15.60 0.55
C ILE A 250 0.62 -14.45 -0.25
N PHE A 251 -0.18 -13.86 -1.13
CA PHE A 251 0.18 -12.71 -1.94
C PHE A 251 -0.26 -11.40 -1.29
N GLY A 252 0.36 -10.29 -1.68
CA GLY A 252 -0.04 -8.98 -1.17
C GLY A 252 0.29 -7.82 -2.09
N CYS A 253 -0.53 -6.79 -1.99
CA CYS A 253 -0.30 -5.47 -2.54
C CYS A 253 -0.99 -4.45 -1.62
N ASP A 254 -0.37 -3.30 -1.41
CA ASP A 254 -1.01 -2.16 -0.75
C ASP A 254 -1.50 -1.18 -1.82
N LEU A 255 -2.77 -0.77 -1.71
CA LEU A 255 -3.31 0.36 -2.46
C LEU A 255 -3.11 1.62 -1.62
N TRP A 256 -2.28 2.52 -2.12
CA TRP A 256 -1.91 3.77 -1.48
C TRP A 256 -2.62 4.92 -2.19
N VAL A 257 -3.59 5.52 -1.50
CA VAL A 257 -4.34 6.68 -2.00
C VAL A 257 -3.72 7.94 -1.40
N GLU A 258 -3.31 8.88 -2.25
CA GLU A 258 -2.68 10.12 -1.83
C GLU A 258 -3.13 11.30 -2.67
N VAL A 259 -3.33 12.45 -2.01
CA VAL A 259 -3.71 13.71 -2.64
C VAL A 259 -2.50 14.30 -3.35
N SER A 260 -2.64 14.56 -4.66
CA SER A 260 -1.62 15.22 -5.49
C SER A 260 -1.88 16.73 -5.60
N GLY A 261 -3.14 17.17 -5.52
CA GLY A 261 -3.53 18.56 -5.73
C GLY A 261 -4.83 18.95 -5.01
N VAL A 262 -4.96 20.23 -4.69
CA VAL A 262 -6.21 20.85 -4.21
C VAL A 262 -6.38 22.19 -4.90
N SER A 263 -7.56 22.46 -5.47
CA SER A 263 -7.89 23.74 -6.08
C SER A 263 -8.71 24.64 -5.13
N GLU A 264 -8.62 25.95 -5.35
CA GLU A 264 -9.50 26.92 -4.69
C GLU A 264 -10.75 27.16 -5.52
N ALA A 265 -11.89 27.38 -4.85
CA ALA A 265 -13.14 27.74 -5.50
C ALA A 265 -12.98 29.06 -6.27
N PRO A 266 -13.62 29.21 -7.45
CA PRO A 266 -13.61 30.47 -8.18
C PRO A 266 -14.15 31.59 -7.28
N ILE A 267 -13.40 32.69 -7.16
CA ILE A 267 -13.89 33.89 -6.48
C ILE A 267 -15.00 34.48 -7.37
N GLU A 268 -16.25 34.39 -6.95
CA GLU A 268 -17.34 35.15 -7.56
C GLU A 268 -17.14 36.64 -7.20
N ASP A 269 -16.66 37.44 -8.18
CA ASP A 269 -16.59 38.92 -8.13
C ASP A 269 -17.96 39.59 -8.24
#